data_AF-A0A846LSY6-F1
#
_entry.id   AF-A0A846LSY6-F1
#
_cell.length_a   1.000
_cell.length_b   1.000
_cell.length_c   1.000
_cell.angle_alpha   90.00
_cell.angle_beta   90.00
_cell.angle_gamma   90.00
#
_symmetry.space_group_name_H-M   'P 1'
#
loop_
_entity.id
_entity.type
_entity.pdbx_description
1 polymer ?
#
loop_
_entity_poly.entity_id
_entity_poly.type
_entity_poly.pdbx_seq_one_letter_code
_entity_poly.pdbx_strand_id
1 'polypeptide(L)'
;MSRFEYFRVVEVQKRGALHLHVLVWSAEPLRRDQVQRIALAAGFGCQVDLTPLSPQQHARYAAKYATKATDQRGDAPWAVDVVNTRTGEVTRGSAPARYRTWSSSRQWGLTVRDVRAANRAAMENTRLTRAAAAASTDQPAPSAAIGPTSPAAESSRDSRPTAVKLAWS
;
A
#
# COMPACT_ATOMS: atom_id res chain seq x y z
N MET A 1 10.17 -11.12 19.63
CA MET A 1 10.02 -9.94 18.75
C MET A 1 8.64 -10.00 18.14
N SER A 2 7.84 -8.95 18.29
CA SER A 2 6.49 -8.89 17.73
C SER A 2 6.56 -8.96 16.21
N ARG A 3 5.72 -9.83 15.62
CA ARG A 3 5.68 -10.06 14.18
C ARG A 3 5.17 -8.80 13.49
N PHE A 4 5.95 -8.26 12.56
CA PHE A 4 5.55 -7.14 11.73
C PHE A 4 5.30 -7.61 10.30
N GLU A 5 4.41 -6.90 9.63
CA GLU A 5 4.11 -7.09 8.22
C GLU A 5 4.69 -5.91 7.43
N TYR A 6 4.94 -6.10 6.15
CA TYR A 6 5.52 -5.03 5.32
C TYR A 6 4.99 -5.01 3.90
N PHE A 7 5.07 -3.83 3.29
CA PHE A 7 5.05 -3.62 1.85
C PHE A 7 6.22 -2.73 1.46
N ARG A 8 7.04 -3.21 0.52
CA ARG A 8 8.17 -2.45 0.01
C ARG A 8 8.01 -2.15 -1.47
N VAL A 9 8.51 -0.99 -1.86
CA VAL A 9 8.68 -0.56 -3.24
C VAL A 9 10.14 -0.16 -3.45
N VAL A 10 10.70 -0.54 -4.60
CA VAL A 10 12.01 -0.12 -5.08
C VAL A 10 11.82 1.04 -6.04
N GLU A 11 12.26 2.24 -5.69
CA GLU A 11 12.35 3.39 -6.58
C GLU A 11 13.79 3.53 -7.09
N VAL A 12 13.96 3.79 -8.40
CA VAL A 12 15.27 4.12 -8.95
C VAL A 12 15.50 5.60 -8.80
N GLN A 13 16.58 5.97 -8.12
CA GLN A 13 17.06 7.33 -8.04
C GLN A 13 18.11 7.64 -9.11
N LYS A 14 18.51 8.91 -9.20
CA LYS A 14 19.59 9.37 -10.07
C LYS A 14 20.84 8.50 -9.86
N ARG A 15 21.58 8.26 -10.95
CA ARG A 15 22.82 7.47 -10.96
C ARG A 15 22.62 5.98 -10.62
N GLY A 16 21.41 5.46 -10.76
CA GLY A 16 21.12 4.04 -10.60
C GLY A 16 21.05 3.56 -9.13
N ALA A 17 21.05 4.49 -8.17
CA ALA A 17 20.85 4.15 -6.77
C ALA A 17 19.43 3.62 -6.53
N LEU A 18 19.30 2.59 -5.71
CA LEU A 18 18.00 2.01 -5.36
C LEU A 18 17.51 2.57 -4.02
N HIS A 19 16.36 3.24 -4.06
CA HIS A 19 15.69 3.77 -2.87
C HIS A 19 14.54 2.85 -2.50
N LEU A 20 14.55 2.32 -1.28
CA LEU A 20 13.46 1.51 -0.75
C LEU A 20 12.46 2.34 0.04
N HIS A 21 11.20 2.29 -0.38
CA HIS A 21 10.06 2.75 0.40
C HIS A 21 9.41 1.56 1.10
N VAL A 22 9.39 1.56 2.43
CA VAL A 22 8.85 0.44 3.21
C VAL A 22 7.73 0.95 4.10
N LEU A 23 6.55 0.38 3.92
CA LEU A 23 5.42 0.55 4.81
C LEU A 23 5.42 -0.64 5.77
N VAL A 24 5.27 -0.37 7.06
CA VAL A 24 5.29 -1.40 8.09
C VAL A 24 4.04 -1.30 8.95
N TRP A 25 3.53 -2.47 9.29
CA TRP A 25 2.40 -2.66 10.19
C TRP A 25 2.89 -3.55 11.33
N SER A 26 2.53 -3.16 12.53
CA SER A 26 2.84 -3.91 13.73
C SER A 26 1.67 -3.77 14.70
N ALA A 27 1.41 -4.83 15.46
CA ALA A 27 0.42 -4.83 16.52
C ALA A 27 0.83 -3.89 17.68
N GLU A 28 2.14 -3.65 17.84
CA GLU A 28 2.70 -2.78 18.86
C GLU A 28 3.32 -1.53 18.21
N PRO A 29 3.29 -0.37 18.89
CA PRO A 29 3.99 0.81 18.41
C PRO A 29 5.48 0.54 18.19
N LEU A 30 5.96 0.77 16.98
CA LEU A 30 7.38 0.64 16.66
C LEU A 30 8.14 1.86 17.20
N ARG A 31 9.22 1.60 17.93
CA ARG A 31 10.14 2.66 18.36
C ARG A 31 11.23 2.88 17.31
N ARG A 32 11.67 4.14 17.19
CA ARG A 32 12.71 4.53 16.23
C ARG A 32 14.02 3.77 16.43
N ASP A 33 14.46 3.56 17.67
CA ASP A 33 15.70 2.82 18.01
C ASP A 33 15.65 1.36 17.55
N GLN A 34 14.48 0.73 17.67
CA GLN A 34 14.26 -0.65 17.25
C GLN A 34 14.31 -0.75 15.71
N VAL A 35 13.64 0.16 15.02
CA VAL A 35 13.64 0.22 13.55
C VAL A 35 15.04 0.48 13.01
N GLN A 36 15.79 1.41 13.62
CA GLN A 36 17.17 1.70 13.23
C GLN A 36 18.07 0.47 13.37
N ARG A 37 17.97 -0.28 14.48
CA ARG A 37 18.75 -1.51 14.66
C ARG A 37 18.43 -2.56 13.60
N ILE A 38 17.16 -2.78 13.30
CA ILE A 38 16.72 -3.74 12.28
C ILE A 38 17.26 -3.33 10.91
N ALA A 39 17.20 -2.06 10.57
CA ALA A 39 17.65 -1.57 9.28
C ALA A 39 19.17 -1.62 9.10
N LEU A 40 19.93 -1.23 10.13
CA LEU A 40 21.39 -1.39 10.12
C LEU A 40 21.78 -2.86 9.96
N ALA A 41 21.10 -3.76 10.67
CA ALA A 41 21.32 -5.21 10.52
C ALA A 41 20.96 -5.72 9.11
N ALA A 42 20.05 -5.06 8.41
CA ALA A 42 19.69 -5.36 7.03
C ALA A 42 20.56 -4.62 5.99
N GLY A 43 21.61 -3.91 6.42
CA GLY A 43 22.57 -3.22 5.53
C GLY A 43 22.12 -1.83 5.05
N PHE A 44 21.08 -1.26 5.65
CA PHE A 44 20.67 0.13 5.37
C PHE A 44 21.55 1.13 6.13
N GLY A 45 21.55 2.38 5.66
CA GLY A 45 22.28 3.49 6.27
C GLY A 45 21.77 3.93 7.65
N CYS A 46 22.36 5.00 8.16
CA CYS A 46 22.14 5.49 9.53
C CYS A 46 20.89 6.37 9.72
N GLN A 47 20.14 6.68 8.65
CA GLN A 47 19.00 7.60 8.73
C GLN A 47 17.66 6.86 8.66
N VAL A 48 16.96 6.78 9.80
CA VAL A 48 15.54 6.39 9.87
C VAL A 48 14.65 7.62 9.97
N ASP A 49 13.73 7.76 9.01
CA ASP A 49 12.47 8.49 9.17
C ASP A 49 11.37 7.48 9.54
N LEU A 50 10.77 7.66 10.72
CA LEU A 50 9.68 6.84 11.23
C LEU A 50 8.47 7.75 11.46
N THR A 51 7.53 7.75 10.52
CA THR A 51 6.36 8.64 10.56
C THR A 51 5.06 7.84 10.56
N PRO A 52 4.19 8.00 11.58
CA PRO A 52 2.85 7.42 11.58
C PRO A 52 2.02 7.89 10.38
N LEU A 53 1.22 6.98 9.83
CA LEU A 53 0.35 7.17 8.68
C LEU A 53 -1.08 6.78 9.06
N SER A 54 -2.03 7.62 8.65
CA SER A 54 -3.44 7.25 8.61
C SER A 54 -3.70 6.21 7.49
N PRO A 55 -4.82 5.46 7.55
CA PRO A 55 -5.19 4.52 6.49
C PRO A 55 -5.25 5.14 5.08
N GLN A 56 -5.78 6.36 4.96
CA GLN A 56 -5.84 7.09 3.68
C GLN A 56 -4.44 7.46 3.17
N GLN A 57 -3.56 7.94 4.06
CA GLN A 57 -2.19 8.27 3.72
C GLN A 57 -1.42 7.02 3.26
N HIS A 58 -1.62 5.89 3.94
CA HIS A 58 -1.05 4.61 3.58
C HIS A 58 -1.46 4.18 2.16
N ALA A 59 -2.75 4.17 1.84
CA ALA A 59 -3.23 3.78 0.51
C ALA A 59 -2.67 4.68 -0.59
N ARG A 60 -2.69 6.00 -0.38
CA ARG A 60 -2.12 6.97 -1.33
C ARG A 60 -0.62 6.75 -1.52
N TYR A 61 0.10 6.48 -0.43
CA TYR A 61 1.54 6.28 -0.47
C TYR A 61 1.90 5.01 -1.24
N ALA A 62 1.28 3.88 -0.90
CA ALA A 62 1.49 2.61 -1.58
C ALA A 62 1.20 2.74 -3.10
N ALA A 63 0.05 3.34 -3.45
CA ALA A 63 -0.32 3.58 -4.84
C ALA A 63 0.70 4.45 -5.57
N LYS A 64 1.08 5.60 -4.99
CA LYS A 64 2.02 6.54 -5.60
C LYS A 64 3.35 5.88 -5.97
N TYR A 65 3.98 5.18 -5.02
CA TYR A 65 5.32 4.66 -5.26
C TYR A 65 5.27 3.40 -6.10
N ALA A 66 4.28 2.53 -5.93
CA ALA A 66 4.13 1.34 -6.76
C ALA A 66 3.97 1.71 -8.24
N THR A 67 3.15 2.71 -8.57
CA THR A 67 2.97 3.16 -9.96
C THR A 67 4.21 3.87 -10.49
N LYS A 68 4.77 4.82 -9.72
CA LYS A 68 5.98 5.57 -10.11
C LYS A 68 7.16 4.65 -10.46
N ALA A 69 7.36 3.59 -9.69
CA ALA A 69 8.50 2.70 -9.84
C ALA A 69 8.36 1.64 -10.95
N THR A 70 7.16 1.49 -11.54
CA THR A 70 6.91 0.43 -12.53
C THR A 70 7.73 0.62 -13.80
N ASP A 71 7.88 1.88 -14.25
CA ASP A 71 8.52 2.21 -15.52
C ASP A 71 10.03 2.52 -15.39
N GLN A 72 10.55 2.62 -14.16
CA GLN A 72 11.92 3.06 -13.89
C GLN A 72 12.98 1.95 -13.98
N ARG A 73 12.58 0.70 -14.26
CA ARG A 73 13.52 -0.43 -14.29
C ARG A 73 14.60 -0.31 -15.38
N GLY A 74 14.30 0.39 -16.47
CA GLY A 74 15.25 0.66 -17.55
C GLY A 74 16.35 1.64 -17.14
N ASP A 75 16.12 2.47 -16.13
CA ASP A 75 17.01 3.57 -15.74
C ASP A 75 18.17 3.13 -14.83
N ALA A 76 18.16 1.87 -14.40
CA ALA A 76 19.23 1.25 -13.63
C ALA A 76 19.85 0.07 -14.42
N PRO A 77 20.61 0.33 -15.51
CA PRO A 77 21.36 -0.72 -16.19
C PRO A 77 22.40 -1.28 -15.23
N TRP A 78 22.30 -2.58 -14.94
CA TRP A 78 23.28 -3.24 -14.09
C TRP A 78 24.43 -3.71 -14.96
N ALA A 79 25.63 -3.22 -14.66
CA ALA A 79 26.84 -3.82 -15.17
C ALA A 79 26.93 -5.23 -14.59
N VAL A 80 26.76 -6.24 -15.45
CA VAL A 80 26.86 -7.63 -15.05
C VAL A 80 27.96 -8.31 -15.86
N ASP A 81 28.63 -9.24 -15.21
CA ASP A 81 29.53 -10.15 -15.88
C ASP A 81 28.67 -11.20 -16.59
N VAL A 82 28.78 -11.22 -17.91
CA VAL A 82 28.10 -12.19 -18.78
C VAL A 82 29.13 -13.24 -19.17
N VAL A 83 28.91 -14.46 -18.69
CA VAL A 83 29.74 -15.61 -19.05
C VAL A 83 29.24 -16.18 -20.37
N ASN A 84 30.10 -16.21 -21.38
CA ASN A 84 29.84 -16.96 -22.60
C ASN A 84 29.96 -18.45 -22.29
N THR A 85 28.84 -19.17 -22.23
CA THR A 85 28.81 -20.59 -21.83
C THR A 85 29.55 -21.53 -22.79
N ARG A 86 29.80 -21.10 -24.02
CA ARG A 86 30.53 -21.89 -25.02
C ARG A 86 32.05 -21.72 -24.91
N THR A 87 32.52 -20.52 -24.58
CA THR A 87 33.97 -20.19 -24.56
C THR A 87 34.54 -20.02 -23.15
N GLY A 88 33.70 -19.84 -22.14
CA GLY A 88 34.11 -19.50 -20.77
C GLY A 88 34.53 -18.05 -20.55
N GLU A 89 34.53 -17.23 -21.61
CA GLU A 89 34.93 -15.82 -21.53
C GLU A 89 33.91 -15.00 -20.73
N VAL A 90 34.40 -14.15 -19.83
CA VAL A 90 33.59 -13.23 -19.04
C VAL A 90 33.67 -11.85 -19.67
N THR A 91 32.53 -11.33 -20.12
CA THR A 91 32.43 -9.99 -20.71
C THR A 91 31.56 -9.09 -19.84
N ARG A 92 31.90 -7.81 -19.76
CA ARG A 92 31.08 -6.84 -19.02
C ARG A 92 29.94 -6.36 -19.92
N GLY A 93 28.71 -6.71 -19.56
CA GLY A 93 27.51 -6.32 -20.29
C GLY A 93 26.56 -5.48 -19.46
N SER A 94 25.46 -5.06 -20.07
CA SER A 94 24.30 -4.51 -19.38
C SER A 94 23.19 -5.55 -19.37
N ALA A 95 22.58 -5.79 -18.22
CA ALA A 95 21.38 -6.62 -18.11
C ALA A 95 20.20 -5.83 -17.56
N PRO A 96 18.97 -6.19 -17.94
CA PRO A 96 17.77 -5.66 -17.32
C PRO A 96 17.79 -5.91 -15.81
N ALA A 97 17.35 -4.92 -15.04
CA ALA A 97 17.26 -5.05 -13.59
C ALA A 97 16.33 -6.22 -13.18
N ARG A 98 16.85 -7.12 -12.34
CA ARG A 98 16.15 -8.37 -11.95
C ARG A 98 15.33 -8.25 -10.66
N TYR A 99 15.31 -7.08 -10.02
CA TYR A 99 14.53 -6.88 -8.81
C TYR A 99 13.03 -6.79 -9.11
N ARG A 100 12.22 -7.15 -8.11
CA ARG A 100 10.77 -6.87 -8.14
C ARG A 100 10.55 -5.42 -7.73
N THR A 101 9.82 -4.66 -8.56
CA THR A 101 9.46 -3.25 -8.26
C THR A 101 8.80 -3.12 -6.90
N TRP A 102 7.98 -4.09 -6.50
CA TRP A 102 7.38 -4.12 -5.18
C TRP A 102 7.28 -5.57 -4.66
N SER A 103 7.16 -5.70 -3.34
CA SER A 103 6.84 -6.97 -2.68
C SER A 103 6.25 -6.71 -1.31
N SER A 104 5.47 -7.65 -0.80
CA SER A 104 4.89 -7.56 0.54
C SER A 104 4.94 -8.87 1.29
N SER A 105 4.78 -8.82 2.62
CA SER A 105 4.51 -10.02 3.41
C SER A 105 3.17 -10.63 3.00
N ARG A 106 3.02 -11.95 3.15
CA ARG A 106 1.81 -12.69 2.73
C ARG A 106 0.52 -12.20 3.36
N GLN A 107 0.61 -11.63 4.56
CA GLN A 107 -0.52 -11.13 5.33
C GLN A 107 -0.74 -9.61 5.14
N TRP A 108 0.12 -8.94 4.36
CA TRP A 108 0.00 -7.49 4.14
C TRP A 108 -1.22 -7.16 3.29
N GLY A 109 -2.23 -6.58 3.93
CA GLY A 109 -3.42 -6.07 3.27
C GLY A 109 -4.39 -7.16 2.80
N LEU A 110 -5.29 -6.76 1.90
CA LEU A 110 -6.29 -7.65 1.33
C LEU A 110 -5.69 -8.49 0.20
N THR A 111 -6.02 -9.77 0.16
CA THR A 111 -5.71 -10.58 -1.02
C THR A 111 -6.60 -10.14 -2.19
N VAL A 112 -6.21 -10.44 -3.44
CA VAL A 112 -7.07 -10.20 -4.61
C VAL A 112 -8.42 -10.90 -4.46
N ARG A 113 -8.44 -12.06 -3.78
CA ARG A 113 -9.67 -12.77 -3.43
C ARG A 113 -10.57 -11.91 -2.53
N ASP A 114 -10.00 -11.30 -1.50
CA ASP A 114 -10.75 -10.44 -0.56
C ASP A 114 -11.25 -9.17 -1.24
N VAL A 115 -10.42 -8.55 -2.08
CA VAL A 115 -10.83 -7.39 -2.90
C VAL A 115 -11.98 -7.76 -3.83
N ARG A 116 -11.91 -8.91 -4.52
CA ARG A 116 -13.00 -9.39 -5.38
C ARG A 116 -14.27 -9.70 -4.58
N ALA A 117 -14.14 -10.23 -3.37
CA ALA A 117 -15.28 -10.47 -2.48
C ALA A 117 -15.94 -9.15 -2.04
N ALA A 118 -15.14 -8.17 -1.61
CA ALA A 118 -15.62 -6.84 -1.24
C ALA A 118 -16.31 -6.12 -2.41
N ASN A 119 -15.73 -6.18 -3.61
CA ASN A 119 -16.34 -5.60 -4.80
C ASN A 119 -17.69 -6.24 -5.14
N ARG A 120 -17.81 -7.57 -5.03
CA ARG A 120 -19.10 -8.27 -5.23
C ARG A 120 -20.14 -7.84 -4.21
N ALA A 121 -19.77 -7.78 -2.93
CA ALA A 121 -20.67 -7.31 -1.87
C ALA A 121 -21.14 -5.86 -2.11
N ALA A 122 -20.24 -4.97 -2.54
CA ALA A 122 -20.57 -3.59 -2.88
C ALA A 122 -21.53 -3.49 -4.08
N MET A 123 -21.37 -4.33 -5.09
CA MET A 123 -22.28 -4.40 -6.24
C MET A 123 -23.68 -4.88 -5.83
N GLU A 124 -23.78 -5.93 -5.01
CA GLU A 124 -25.09 -6.40 -4.50
C GLU A 124 -25.78 -5.33 -3.64
N ASN A 125 -25.05 -4.67 -2.75
CA ASN A 125 -25.61 -3.58 -1.95
C ASN A 125 -26.13 -2.44 -2.85
N THR A 126 -25.38 -2.07 -3.88
CA THR A 126 -25.81 -1.05 -4.84
C THR A 126 -27.08 -1.48 -5.60
N ARG A 127 -27.18 -2.76 -5.97
CA ARG A 127 -28.35 -3.33 -6.64
C ARG A 127 -29.59 -3.30 -5.74
N LEU A 128 -29.44 -3.71 -4.48
CA LEU A 128 -30.52 -3.69 -3.49
C LEU A 128 -31.00 -2.26 -3.21
N THR A 129 -30.09 -1.31 -3.01
CA THR A 129 -30.44 0.11 -2.80
C THR A 129 -31.18 0.70 -3.99
N ARG A 130 -30.75 0.38 -5.22
CA ARG A 130 -31.45 0.82 -6.44
C ARG A 130 -32.85 0.22 -6.56
N ALA A 131 -33.01 -1.07 -6.25
CA ALA A 131 -34.31 -1.72 -6.28
C ALA A 131 -35.27 -1.13 -5.23
N ALA A 132 -34.77 -0.85 -4.02
CA ALA A 132 -35.56 -0.20 -2.96
C ALA A 132 -35.97 1.22 -3.34
N ALA A 133 -35.07 1.99 -3.96
CA ALA A 133 -35.39 3.34 -4.46
C ALA A 133 -36.44 3.32 -5.58
N ALA A 134 -36.35 2.36 -6.51
CA ALA A 134 -37.35 2.18 -7.56
C ALA A 134 -38.73 1.81 -6.97
N ALA A 135 -38.77 0.89 -6.01
CA ALA A 135 -40.01 0.49 -5.33
C ALA A 135 -40.64 1.64 -4.52
N SER A 136 -39.84 2.57 -4.00
CA SER A 136 -40.33 3.75 -3.26
C SER A 136 -40.85 4.87 -4.17
N THR A 137 -40.49 4.86 -5.46
CA THR A 137 -40.90 5.89 -6.43
C THR A 137 -42.35 5.68 -6.92
N ASP A 138 -42.86 4.45 -6.83
CA ASP A 138 -44.26 4.11 -7.17
C ASP A 138 -45.25 4.34 -6.01
N GLN A 139 -44.78 4.87 -4.87
CA GLN A 139 -45.66 5.20 -3.76
C GLN A 139 -46.34 6.55 -4.03
N PRO A 140 -47.69 6.62 -4.18
CA PRO A 140 -48.38 7.88 -4.44
C PRO A 140 -48.10 8.86 -3.29
N ALA A 141 -47.86 10.12 -3.65
CA ALA A 141 -47.47 11.17 -2.73
C ALA A 141 -48.36 11.17 -1.48
N PRO A 142 -47.81 10.97 -0.27
CA PRO A 142 -48.60 11.08 0.95
C PRO A 142 -49.10 12.53 1.08
N SER A 143 -50.42 12.69 1.16
CA SER A 143 -51.07 13.95 1.45
C SER A 143 -50.47 14.55 2.73
N ALA A 144 -49.98 15.78 2.63
CA ALA A 144 -49.18 16.44 3.65
C ALA A 144 -49.99 16.69 4.93
N ALA A 145 -49.66 15.96 6.00
CA ALA A 145 -50.04 16.32 7.36
C ALA A 145 -48.82 16.93 8.07
N ILE A 146 -48.93 18.21 8.40
CA ILE A 146 -47.95 19.02 9.13
C ILE A 146 -47.92 18.57 10.59
N GLY A 147 -46.75 18.18 11.11
CA GLY A 147 -46.54 17.83 12.51
C GLY A 147 -45.08 18.01 12.95
N PRO A 148 -44.82 18.33 14.24
CA PRO A 148 -43.70 19.20 14.63
C PRO A 148 -42.36 18.48 14.88
N THR A 149 -41.33 19.32 14.73
CA THR A 149 -39.89 19.12 14.82
C THR A 149 -39.40 18.77 16.24
N SER A 150 -38.48 17.80 16.37
CA SER A 150 -37.56 17.72 17.53
C SER A 150 -36.32 16.82 17.28
N PRO A 151 -35.23 17.01 18.05
CA PRO A 151 -33.88 17.13 17.49
C PRO A 151 -32.96 15.91 17.70
N ALA A 152 -31.80 16.04 17.05
CA ALA A 152 -30.73 15.09 16.79
C ALA A 152 -30.06 14.45 18.02
N ALA A 153 -29.56 13.22 17.83
CA ALA A 153 -28.58 12.58 18.70
C ALA A 153 -27.39 12.03 17.91
N GLU A 154 -26.24 12.12 18.57
CA GLU A 154 -24.86 12.18 18.09
C GLU A 154 -24.26 10.88 17.52
N SER A 155 -23.27 11.07 16.64
CA SER A 155 -22.40 10.03 16.08
C SER A 155 -21.24 9.67 17.03
N SER A 156 -21.16 8.39 17.42
CA SER A 156 -20.01 7.81 18.14
C SER A 156 -18.82 7.55 17.20
N ARG A 157 -17.61 7.90 17.66
CA ARG A 157 -16.35 7.90 16.91
C ARG A 157 -15.73 6.50 16.77
N ASP A 158 -15.04 6.39 15.64
CA ASP A 158 -14.35 5.25 15.04
C ASP A 158 -12.90 5.12 15.58
N SER A 159 -12.51 3.93 16.06
CA SER A 159 -11.17 3.61 16.55
C SER A 159 -10.32 3.02 15.42
N ARG A 160 -9.37 3.78 14.83
CA ARG A 160 -8.59 3.31 13.68
C ARG A 160 -7.12 2.98 13.99
N PRO A 161 -6.58 1.90 13.39
CA PRO A 161 -5.17 1.52 13.51
C PRO A 161 -4.22 2.41 12.71
N THR A 162 -2.97 2.47 13.17
CA THR A 162 -1.88 3.30 12.61
C THR A 162 -0.97 2.46 11.71
N ALA A 163 -0.79 2.87 10.45
CA ALA A 163 0.29 2.36 9.60
C ALA A 163 1.52 3.27 9.75
N VAL A 164 2.74 2.87 9.35
CA VAL A 164 3.94 3.73 9.50
C VAL A 164 4.78 3.73 8.21
N LYS A 165 5.35 4.89 7.86
CA LYS A 165 6.25 5.12 6.73
C LYS A 165 7.71 4.95 7.16
N LEU A 166 8.49 4.24 6.34
CA LEU A 166 9.95 4.25 6.35
C LEU A 166 10.45 4.67 4.95
N ALA A 167 11.34 5.67 4.92
CA ALA A 167 12.02 6.10 3.70
C ALA A 167 13.55 6.17 3.95
N TRP A 168 14.33 5.64 3.01
CA TRP A 168 15.79 5.48 3.13
C TRP A 168 16.54 6.13 1.97
N SER A 169 17.06 7.34 2.13
CA SER A 169 17.91 7.99 1.13
C SER A 169 19.32 7.42 1.11
#